data_AF-A0A368QKB1-F1
#
_entry.id   AF-A0A368QKB1-F1
#
_cell.length_a   1.000
_cell.length_b   1.000
_cell.length_c   1.000
_cell.angle_alpha   90.00
_cell.angle_beta   90.00
_cell.angle_gamma   90.00
#
_symmetry.space_group_name_H-M   'P 1'
#
loop_
_entity.id
_entity.type
_entity.pdbx_description
1 polymer ?
#
loop_
_entity_poly.entity_id
_entity_poly.type
_entity_poly.pdbx_seq_one_letter_code
_entity_poly.pdbx_strand_id
1 'polypeptide(L)'
;MEEEARPSKKARGAAGSGLTAFALRLNLAFSPVSIYDALSLVAAGARGTTLDELLALLGALAEFARGVAERALADRFGSGSRAPLVAFACGLWHEKTVALKPAYRAVAVESYKAKTRAADFSKKPEKARKKINRWVSKATKDLITEVLPPRSVHSPDRPRDCQLNAIYFKGRWSMPFDQAATETARFHLLYGSTVRAPFMRNRKDHAIERHKGFKDSYLHDGSGQGSGEQPRFSMCVFLPDARDGLPELVDKMASCPNFLWDHLPKSRIETKEVRLPMFKLSFSSRINGVLEAMGMQAAFDPGESNLKDMLEGNQPLVVEHVFHKAVIEVNEDGTEAAASSACTLQLLCLCTRPPVNFVADHPFAFFVVEEVSSTIIFMGHVLDPTNSERMCHCVGGSSTVTS
;
A
#
# COMPACT_ATOMS: atom_id res chain seq x y z
N MET A 1 -19.72 48.98 -6.71
CA MET A 1 -19.30 48.23 -7.90
C MET A 1 -17.83 47.95 -7.73
N GLU A 2 -17.50 46.90 -7.00
CA GLU A 2 -16.14 46.34 -6.95
C GLU A 2 -16.34 44.84 -7.14
N GLU A 3 -15.87 44.35 -8.29
CA GLU A 3 -15.98 42.98 -8.73
C GLU A 3 -14.72 42.24 -8.28
N GLU A 4 -14.91 41.31 -7.33
CA GLU A 4 -13.88 40.50 -6.71
C GLU A 4 -13.42 39.41 -7.70
N ALA A 5 -12.17 39.51 -8.17
CA ALA A 5 -11.59 38.54 -9.10
C ALA A 5 -11.29 37.20 -8.40
N ARG A 6 -12.07 36.16 -8.72
CA ARG A 6 -11.80 34.76 -8.34
C ARG A 6 -10.55 34.22 -9.05
N PRO A 7 -9.62 33.53 -8.37
CA PRO A 7 -8.52 32.86 -9.04
C PRO A 7 -8.98 31.60 -9.78
N SER A 8 -8.43 31.41 -10.97
CA SER A 8 -8.88 30.41 -11.96
C SER A 8 -8.56 28.96 -11.57
N LYS A 9 -9.50 28.06 -11.86
CA LYS A 9 -9.42 26.59 -11.67
C LYS A 9 -8.36 25.87 -12.54
N LYS A 10 -7.54 26.57 -13.33
CA LYS A 10 -6.66 25.93 -14.33
C LYS A 10 -5.31 25.42 -13.80
N ALA A 11 -4.88 25.81 -12.59
CA ALA A 11 -3.56 25.42 -12.06
C ALA A 11 -3.50 24.02 -11.40
N ARG A 12 -4.65 23.40 -11.09
CA ARG A 12 -4.70 22.08 -10.43
C ARG A 12 -4.60 20.87 -11.37
N GLY A 13 -4.70 21.07 -12.69
CA GLY A 13 -4.76 19.98 -13.66
C GLY A 13 -3.42 19.46 -14.20
N ALA A 14 -2.36 20.29 -14.17
CA ALA A 14 -1.11 19.96 -14.86
C ALA A 14 -0.12 19.14 -13.99
N ALA A 15 -0.21 19.22 -12.66
CA ALA A 15 0.66 18.45 -11.76
C ALA A 15 0.22 16.97 -11.63
N GLY A 16 -1.05 16.67 -11.90
CA GLY A 16 -1.61 15.31 -11.78
C GLY A 16 -1.19 14.36 -12.90
N SER A 17 -1.09 14.85 -14.15
CA SER A 17 -0.89 13.98 -15.32
C SER A 17 0.51 13.37 -15.42
N GLY A 18 1.53 14.01 -14.84
CA GLY A 18 2.91 13.51 -14.87
C GLY A 18 3.16 12.32 -13.93
N LEU A 19 2.51 12.33 -12.75
CA LEU A 19 2.61 11.26 -11.75
C LEU A 19 1.83 10.01 -12.19
N THR A 20 0.63 10.15 -12.75
CA THR A 20 -0.13 9.00 -13.27
C THR A 20 0.52 8.39 -14.52
N ALA A 21 1.06 9.20 -15.44
CA ALA A 21 1.80 8.70 -16.60
C ALA A 21 3.09 7.94 -16.22
N PHE A 22 3.78 8.31 -15.13
CA PHE A 22 4.95 7.58 -14.64
C PHE A 22 4.56 6.29 -13.89
N ALA A 23 3.48 6.33 -13.10
CA ALA A 23 3.00 5.19 -12.32
C ALA A 23 2.56 4.00 -13.18
N LEU A 24 2.10 4.23 -14.41
CA LEU A 24 1.57 3.20 -15.32
C LEU A 24 2.63 2.56 -16.24
N ARG A 25 3.91 2.65 -15.86
CA ARG A 25 5.01 1.93 -16.52
C ARG A 25 5.42 0.65 -15.82
N LEU A 26 5.06 0.50 -14.55
CA LEU A 26 5.48 -0.61 -13.69
C LEU A 26 4.33 -1.05 -12.79
N ASN A 27 4.39 -2.30 -12.33
CA ASN A 27 3.53 -2.75 -11.23
C ASN A 27 3.76 -1.86 -10.00
N LEU A 28 2.67 -1.51 -9.31
CA LEU A 28 2.72 -0.69 -8.12
C LEU A 28 1.99 -1.40 -6.99
N ALA A 29 2.60 -1.43 -5.82
CA ALA A 29 1.96 -1.85 -4.59
C ALA A 29 2.52 -1.00 -3.46
N PHE A 30 1.67 -0.34 -2.69
CA PHE A 30 2.10 0.39 -1.51
C PHE A 30 1.04 0.29 -0.42
N SER A 31 1.38 0.77 0.77
CA SER A 31 0.50 0.71 1.93
C SER A 31 0.31 2.12 2.47
N PRO A 32 -0.86 2.74 2.22
CA PRO A 32 -1.17 4.07 2.72
C PRO A 32 -1.06 4.16 4.24
N VAL A 33 -1.60 3.18 4.96
CA VAL A 33 -1.53 3.14 6.43
C VAL A 33 -0.11 3.03 6.97
N SER A 34 0.74 2.25 6.30
CA SER A 34 2.13 2.09 6.68
C SER A 34 2.89 3.43 6.54
N ILE A 35 2.63 4.17 5.46
CA ILE A 35 3.17 5.53 5.24
C ILE A 35 2.60 6.51 6.29
N TYR A 36 1.29 6.45 6.55
CA TYR A 36 0.61 7.25 7.56
C TYR A 36 1.26 7.08 8.95
N ASP A 37 1.52 5.84 9.37
CA ASP A 37 2.16 5.54 10.66
C ASP A 37 3.58 6.12 10.73
N ALA A 38 4.36 5.98 9.66
CA ALA A 38 5.72 6.53 9.59
C ALA A 38 5.72 8.06 9.70
N LEU A 39 4.82 8.74 8.97
CA LEU A 39 4.69 10.19 9.00
C LEU A 39 4.14 10.70 10.34
N SER A 40 3.24 9.96 10.97
CA SER A 40 2.71 10.28 12.31
C SER A 40 3.82 10.28 13.37
N LEU A 41 4.81 9.38 13.24
CA LEU A 41 6.01 9.39 14.09
C LEU A 41 6.88 10.62 13.86
N VAL A 42 7.00 11.13 12.62
CA VAL A 42 7.70 12.41 12.36
C VAL A 42 6.94 13.55 13.04
N ALA A 43 5.62 13.60 12.81
CA ALA A 43 4.75 14.67 13.28
C ALA A 43 4.80 14.81 14.81
N ALA A 44 4.87 13.69 15.53
CA ALA A 44 5.01 13.68 17.00
C ALA A 44 6.25 14.41 17.53
N GLY A 45 7.27 14.65 16.70
CA GLY A 45 8.50 15.36 17.06
C GLY A 45 8.68 16.70 16.34
N ALA A 46 7.72 17.10 15.50
CA ALA A 46 7.76 18.29 14.67
C ALA A 46 7.09 19.50 15.33
N ARG A 47 7.49 20.71 14.93
CA ARG A 47 6.86 21.99 15.33
C ARG A 47 6.76 22.97 14.17
N GLY A 48 5.90 23.97 14.31
CA GLY A 48 5.74 25.05 13.33
C GLY A 48 5.38 24.53 11.94
N THR A 49 5.90 25.16 10.88
CA THR A 49 5.63 24.80 9.49
C THR A 49 5.84 23.32 9.19
N THR A 50 6.88 22.71 9.74
CA THR A 50 7.14 21.26 9.57
C THR A 50 5.98 20.41 10.09
N LEU A 51 5.40 20.77 11.24
CA LEU A 51 4.24 20.07 11.78
C LEU A 51 2.99 20.33 10.94
N ASP A 52 2.77 21.57 10.51
CA ASP A 52 1.58 21.95 9.74
C ASP A 52 1.53 21.20 8.39
N GLU A 53 2.66 21.10 7.69
CA GLU A 53 2.78 20.33 6.45
C GLU A 53 2.53 18.83 6.68
N LEU A 54 3.11 18.26 7.74
CA LEU A 54 2.90 16.85 8.10
C LEU A 54 1.44 16.56 8.44
N LEU A 55 0.78 17.45 9.20
CA LEU A 55 -0.63 17.29 9.57
C LEU A 55 -1.56 17.43 8.35
N ALA A 56 -1.26 18.36 7.43
CA ALA A 56 -2.01 18.48 6.17
C ALA A 56 -1.90 17.19 5.33
N LEU A 57 -0.69 16.62 5.23
CA LEU A 57 -0.45 15.38 4.52
C LEU A 57 -1.12 14.18 5.20
N LEU A 58 -1.03 14.08 6.53
CA LEU A 58 -1.72 13.05 7.31
C LEU A 58 -3.24 13.17 7.16
N GLY A 59 -3.79 14.39 7.12
CA GLY A 59 -5.21 14.62 6.86
C GLY A 59 -5.65 14.08 5.49
N ALA A 60 -4.84 14.28 4.45
CA ALA A 60 -5.11 13.69 3.13
C ALA A 60 -5.01 12.15 3.13
N LEU A 61 -4.10 11.58 3.93
CA LEU A 61 -3.94 10.13 4.07
C LEU A 61 -4.97 9.48 5.01
N ALA A 62 -5.58 10.25 5.92
CA ALA A 62 -6.55 9.77 6.91
C ALA A 62 -7.78 9.12 6.26
N GLU A 63 -8.15 9.54 5.04
CA GLU A 63 -9.22 8.91 4.26
C GLU A 63 -8.90 7.45 3.88
N PHE A 64 -7.62 7.12 3.70
CA PHE A 64 -7.16 5.75 3.46
C PHE A 64 -6.84 5.00 4.76
N ALA A 65 -6.51 5.75 5.80
CA ALA A 65 -6.16 5.30 7.14
C ALA A 65 -7.35 5.42 8.12
N ARG A 66 -8.59 5.33 7.64
CA ARG A 66 -9.78 5.38 8.50
C ARG A 66 -9.67 4.33 9.60
N GLY A 67 -9.92 4.75 10.85
CA GLY A 67 -9.79 3.91 12.03
C GLY A 67 -8.35 3.69 12.53
N VAL A 68 -7.30 4.24 11.89
CA VAL A 68 -5.89 4.09 12.31
C VAL A 68 -5.60 4.68 13.70
N ALA A 69 -6.31 5.74 14.06
CA ALA A 69 -6.15 6.47 15.32
C ALA A 69 -6.35 5.60 16.59
N GLU A 70 -7.03 4.46 16.51
CA GLU A 70 -7.43 3.71 17.71
C GLU A 70 -6.54 2.51 18.06
N ARG A 71 -5.75 1.96 17.12
CA ARG A 71 -4.86 0.80 17.35
C ARG A 71 -3.66 0.77 16.42
N ALA A 72 -2.46 0.49 16.94
CA ALA A 72 -1.27 0.30 16.11
C ALA A 72 -1.47 -0.87 15.12
N LEU A 73 -0.95 -0.75 13.89
CA LEU A 73 -1.03 -1.79 12.85
C LEU A 73 -0.71 -3.18 13.39
N ALA A 74 0.34 -3.34 14.21
CA ALA A 74 0.74 -4.63 14.78
C ALA A 74 -0.35 -5.31 15.63
N ASP A 75 -1.17 -4.54 16.35
CA ASP A 75 -2.27 -5.05 17.18
C ASP A 75 -3.51 -5.39 16.35
N ARG A 76 -3.63 -4.81 15.14
CA ARG A 76 -4.72 -5.07 14.18
C ARG A 76 -4.61 -6.39 13.45
N PHE A 77 -3.49 -7.09 13.52
CA PHE A 77 -3.31 -8.32 12.73
C PHE A 77 -3.50 -9.60 13.54
N GLY A 78 -3.48 -9.53 14.89
CA GLY A 78 -3.74 -10.66 15.79
C GLY A 78 -2.78 -11.86 15.59
N SER A 79 -2.78 -12.79 16.55
CA SER A 79 -2.04 -14.05 16.44
C SER A 79 -3.02 -15.21 16.50
N GLY A 80 -3.33 -15.80 15.34
CA GLY A 80 -4.17 -16.99 15.23
C GLY A 80 -3.78 -17.82 14.01
N SER A 81 -3.92 -19.15 14.08
CA SER A 81 -3.51 -20.07 13.01
C SER A 81 -4.34 -19.94 11.72
N ARG A 82 -5.52 -19.28 11.78
CA ARG A 82 -6.45 -19.06 10.66
C ARG A 82 -6.48 -17.61 10.13
N ALA A 83 -5.78 -16.67 10.76
CA ALA A 83 -5.71 -15.27 10.31
C ALA A 83 -4.72 -15.11 9.13
N PRO A 84 -4.91 -14.12 8.24
CA PRO A 84 -3.95 -13.85 7.19
C PRO A 84 -2.57 -13.47 7.76
N LEU A 85 -1.53 -13.79 7.01
CA LEU A 85 -0.16 -13.47 7.40
C LEU A 85 0.14 -12.03 7.01
N VAL A 86 -0.04 -11.13 7.97
CA VAL A 86 0.42 -9.75 7.84
C VAL A 86 1.64 -9.56 8.72
N ALA A 87 2.73 -9.07 8.13
CA ALA A 87 3.96 -8.78 8.86
C ALA A 87 4.34 -7.32 8.63
N PHE A 88 4.44 -6.56 9.72
CA PHE A 88 4.65 -5.12 9.67
C PHE A 88 5.87 -4.72 10.48
N ALA A 89 6.67 -3.82 9.93
CA ALA A 89 7.87 -3.28 10.55
C ALA A 89 7.97 -1.78 10.28
N CYS A 90 7.51 -0.97 11.23
CA CYS A 90 7.79 0.46 11.28
C CYS A 90 8.79 0.77 12.41
N GLY A 91 9.82 1.55 12.09
CA GLY A 91 10.87 1.87 13.04
C GLY A 91 11.59 3.16 12.72
N LEU A 92 11.87 3.92 13.78
CA LEU A 92 12.71 5.11 13.72
C LEU A 92 14.14 4.73 14.07
N TRP A 93 15.07 5.05 13.18
CA TRP A 93 16.49 4.84 13.41
C TRP A 93 17.23 6.18 13.42
N HIS A 94 17.89 6.45 14.53
CA HIS A 94 18.63 7.70 14.74
C HIS A 94 20.14 7.43 14.93
N GLU A 95 20.95 8.47 14.74
CA GLU A 95 22.38 8.42 15.02
C GLU A 95 22.63 8.16 16.51
N LYS A 96 23.51 7.20 16.81
CA LYS A 96 23.78 6.76 18.19
C LYS A 96 24.45 7.80 19.08
N THR A 97 25.03 8.85 18.51
CA THR A 97 25.71 9.91 19.27
C THR A 97 24.73 10.90 19.89
N VAL A 98 23.45 10.85 19.49
CA VAL A 98 22.41 11.74 19.98
C VAL A 98 21.28 10.91 20.57
N ALA A 99 20.88 11.24 21.80
CA ALA A 99 19.78 10.53 22.47
C ALA A 99 18.42 11.06 22.00
N LEU A 100 17.40 10.20 22.00
CA LEU A 100 16.02 10.64 21.82
C LEU A 100 15.52 11.31 23.11
N LYS A 101 14.73 12.37 22.98
CA LYS A 101 14.06 12.97 24.16
C LYS A 101 13.14 11.93 24.81
N PRO A 102 13.13 11.82 26.15
CA PRO A 102 12.27 10.86 26.86
C PRO A 102 10.79 11.02 26.51
N ALA A 103 10.30 12.25 26.41
CA ALA A 103 8.91 12.55 26.06
C ALA A 103 8.53 12.05 24.66
N TYR A 104 9.40 12.27 23.67
CA TYR A 104 9.18 11.76 22.32
C TYR A 104 9.25 10.24 22.25
N ARG A 105 10.22 9.63 22.97
CA ARG A 105 10.32 8.18 23.08
C ARG A 105 9.07 7.55 23.68
N ALA A 106 8.48 8.18 24.71
CA ALA A 106 7.22 7.74 25.30
C ALA A 106 6.11 7.74 24.25
N VAL A 107 5.89 8.84 23.54
CA VAL A 107 4.88 8.93 22.46
C VAL A 107 5.11 7.88 21.36
N ALA A 108 6.34 7.75 20.87
CA ALA A 108 6.68 6.81 19.80
C ALA A 108 6.44 5.34 20.20
N VAL A 109 6.77 4.97 21.44
CA VAL A 109 6.64 3.58 21.94
C VAL A 109 5.23 3.29 22.45
N GLU A 110 4.59 4.22 23.14
CA GLU A 110 3.31 4.00 23.82
C GLU A 110 2.14 4.16 22.87
N SER A 111 2.11 5.24 22.09
CA SER A 111 1.02 5.58 21.17
C SER A 111 1.13 4.85 19.84
N TYR A 112 2.35 4.75 19.28
CA TYR A 112 2.56 4.19 17.93
C TYR A 112 3.17 2.78 17.93
N LYS A 113 3.50 2.22 19.10
CA LYS A 113 4.19 0.91 19.25
C LYS A 113 5.45 0.80 18.38
N ALA A 114 6.04 1.93 18.02
CA ALA A 114 7.18 1.95 17.12
C ALA A 114 8.44 1.51 17.85
N LYS A 115 9.31 0.78 17.15
CA LYS A 115 10.63 0.44 17.69
C LYS A 115 11.61 1.56 17.32
N THR A 116 12.07 2.29 18.34
CA THR A 116 13.14 3.27 18.18
C THR A 116 14.51 2.59 18.41
N ARG A 117 15.50 2.86 17.55
CA ARG A 117 16.83 2.25 17.64
C ARG A 117 17.95 3.21 17.24
N ALA A 118 19.05 3.13 17.98
CA ALA A 118 20.29 3.82 17.64
C ALA A 118 21.17 2.98 16.70
N ALA A 119 21.78 3.63 15.71
CA ALA A 119 22.82 3.05 14.84
C ALA A 119 23.95 4.06 14.54
N ASP A 120 25.11 3.52 14.15
CA ASP A 120 26.30 4.31 13.83
C ASP A 120 26.28 4.65 12.33
N PHE A 121 25.51 5.68 11.96
CA PHE A 121 25.40 6.10 10.57
C PHE A 121 26.61 6.93 10.13
N SER A 122 27.24 7.62 11.08
CA SER A 122 28.36 8.52 10.87
C SER A 122 29.67 7.76 10.60
N LYS A 123 30.05 6.81 11.46
CA LYS A 123 31.33 6.09 11.33
C LYS A 123 31.18 4.74 10.65
N LYS A 124 30.01 4.09 10.72
CA LYS A 124 29.80 2.73 10.20
C LYS A 124 28.46 2.57 9.43
N PRO A 125 28.20 3.39 8.39
CA PRO A 125 26.92 3.41 7.67
C PRO A 125 26.50 2.05 7.09
N GLU A 126 27.42 1.31 6.47
CA GLU A 126 27.10 -0.03 5.94
C GLU A 126 26.79 -1.07 7.04
N LYS A 127 27.41 -0.92 8.23
CA LYS A 127 27.06 -1.76 9.38
C LYS A 127 25.68 -1.40 9.92
N ALA A 128 25.34 -0.11 9.94
CA ALA A 128 24.00 0.37 10.30
C ALA A 128 22.95 -0.17 9.30
N ARG A 129 23.19 -0.04 8.00
CA ARG A 129 22.35 -0.59 6.93
C ARG A 129 22.06 -2.08 7.11
N LYS A 130 23.11 -2.91 7.30
CA LYS A 130 22.95 -4.36 7.54
C LYS A 130 22.19 -4.67 8.82
N LYS A 131 22.38 -3.87 9.88
CA LYS A 131 21.65 -4.01 11.15
C LYS A 131 20.15 -3.72 10.97
N ILE A 132 19.82 -2.71 10.17
CA ILE A 132 18.44 -2.33 9.83
C ILE A 132 17.77 -3.43 9.00
N ASN A 133 18.40 -3.86 7.90
CA ASN A 133 17.85 -4.94 7.05
C ASN A 133 17.62 -6.23 7.85
N ARG A 134 18.55 -6.60 8.74
CA ARG A 134 18.36 -7.76 9.64
C ARG A 134 17.19 -7.58 10.60
N TRP A 135 16.98 -6.38 11.12
CA TRP A 135 15.85 -6.09 11.99
C TRP A 135 14.52 -6.18 11.24
N VAL A 136 14.44 -5.64 10.02
CA VAL A 136 13.25 -5.77 9.16
C VAL A 136 13.00 -7.22 8.79
N SER A 137 14.03 -7.97 8.37
CA SER A 137 13.93 -9.42 8.10
C SER A 137 13.33 -10.15 9.30
N LYS A 138 13.89 -9.95 10.49
CA LYS A 138 13.36 -10.58 11.71
C LYS A 138 11.93 -10.15 12.03
N ALA A 139 11.61 -8.86 11.91
CA ALA A 139 10.26 -8.33 12.18
C ALA A 139 9.22 -8.86 11.18
N THR A 140 9.66 -9.15 9.95
CA THR A 140 8.83 -9.67 8.86
C THR A 140 8.94 -11.19 8.69
N LYS A 141 9.57 -11.92 9.62
CA LYS A 141 9.79 -13.37 9.54
C LYS A 141 10.47 -13.80 8.23
N ASP A 142 11.48 -13.03 7.83
CA ASP A 142 12.30 -13.20 6.62
C ASP A 142 11.57 -13.01 5.29
N LEU A 143 10.36 -12.45 5.33
CA LEU A 143 9.57 -12.12 4.13
C LEU A 143 10.05 -10.84 3.44
N ILE A 144 10.70 -9.93 4.18
CA ILE A 144 11.39 -8.75 3.65
C ILE A 144 12.82 -8.73 4.15
N THR A 145 13.75 -9.22 3.33
CA THR A 145 15.17 -9.38 3.69
C THR A 145 16.00 -8.11 3.50
N GLU A 146 15.61 -7.24 2.55
CA GLU A 146 16.31 -6.01 2.23
C GLU A 146 15.33 -4.85 1.99
N VAL A 147 15.38 -3.83 2.85
CA VAL A 147 14.63 -2.56 2.70
C VAL A 147 15.54 -1.42 2.25
N LEU A 148 16.80 -1.43 2.69
CA LEU A 148 17.82 -0.45 2.35
C LEU A 148 18.80 -1.02 1.33
N PRO A 149 18.82 -0.51 0.10
CA PRO A 149 19.78 -0.95 -0.91
C PRO A 149 21.21 -0.55 -0.51
N PRO A 150 22.25 -1.21 -1.06
CA PRO A 150 23.64 -0.82 -0.83
C PRO A 150 23.86 0.68 -1.09
N ARG A 151 24.70 1.33 -0.26
CA ARG A 151 25.00 2.77 -0.36
C ARG A 151 23.82 3.73 -0.12
N SER A 152 22.64 3.25 0.29
CA SER A 152 21.47 4.11 0.55
C SER A 152 21.53 4.93 1.84
N VAL A 153 22.59 4.75 2.63
CA VAL A 153 22.76 5.38 3.95
C VAL A 153 24.12 6.08 4.00
N HIS A 154 24.56 6.67 2.89
CA HIS A 154 25.88 7.28 2.77
C HIS A 154 25.77 8.77 2.42
N SER A 155 25.87 9.64 3.43
CA SER A 155 26.02 11.08 3.28
C SER A 155 26.91 11.64 4.40
N PRO A 156 28.24 11.76 4.19
CA PRO A 156 29.19 12.16 5.25
C PRO A 156 28.86 13.49 5.94
N ASP A 157 28.00 14.34 5.36
CA ASP A 157 27.90 15.76 5.72
C ASP A 157 26.58 16.18 6.41
N ARG A 158 25.68 15.26 6.78
CA ARG A 158 24.40 15.62 7.45
C ARG A 158 24.13 14.81 8.72
N PRO A 159 23.49 15.40 9.76
CA PRO A 159 22.94 14.65 10.89
C PRO A 159 21.82 13.74 10.38
N ARG A 160 21.92 12.43 10.69
CA ARG A 160 21.19 11.37 9.98
C ARG A 160 20.11 10.73 10.82
N ASP A 161 18.87 11.11 10.53
CA ASP A 161 17.72 10.29 10.88
C ASP A 161 17.23 9.57 9.64
N CYS A 162 17.17 8.23 9.73
CA CYS A 162 16.66 7.37 8.69
C CYS A 162 15.33 6.79 9.16
N GLN A 163 14.24 7.14 8.46
CA GLN A 163 12.95 6.53 8.70
C GLN A 163 12.70 5.38 7.74
N LEU A 164 12.21 4.29 8.33
CA LEU A 164 12.06 3.02 7.66
C LEU A 164 10.70 2.43 7.96
N ASN A 165 10.03 2.08 6.88
CA ASN A 165 8.74 1.46 6.94
C ASN A 165 8.67 0.32 5.93
N ALA A 166 8.36 -0.87 6.43
CA ALA A 166 8.25 -2.08 5.63
C ALA A 166 7.01 -2.86 6.05
N ILE A 167 6.22 -3.27 5.06
CA ILE A 167 5.01 -4.05 5.26
C ILE A 167 4.91 -5.19 4.26
N TYR A 168 4.57 -6.36 4.78
CA TYR A 168 4.32 -7.58 4.02
C TYR A 168 2.88 -8.03 4.27
N PHE A 169 2.19 -8.42 3.21
CA PHE A 169 0.87 -9.04 3.31
C PHE A 169 0.78 -10.29 2.45
N LYS A 170 0.32 -11.37 3.09
CA LYS A 170 -0.17 -12.57 2.43
C LYS A 170 -1.52 -12.94 3.06
N GLY A 171 -2.58 -12.64 2.32
CA GLY A 171 -3.94 -13.02 2.69
C GLY A 171 -4.15 -14.53 2.62
N ARG A 172 -5.18 -15.03 3.30
CA ARG A 172 -5.72 -16.37 3.06
C ARG A 172 -7.17 -16.23 2.66
N TRP A 173 -7.55 -16.72 1.49
CA TRP A 173 -8.91 -16.58 0.99
C TRP A 173 -9.93 -17.30 1.88
N SER A 174 -11.11 -16.70 2.05
CA SER A 174 -12.27 -17.41 2.62
C SER A 174 -12.73 -18.53 1.72
N MET A 175 -12.75 -18.27 0.41
CA MET A 175 -13.02 -19.27 -0.60
C MET A 175 -11.72 -19.53 -1.36
N PRO A 176 -10.91 -20.53 -0.95
CA PRO A 176 -9.67 -20.85 -1.64
C PRO A 176 -9.94 -21.14 -3.11
N PHE A 177 -8.94 -20.85 -3.93
CA PHE A 177 -8.92 -21.30 -5.31
C PHE A 177 -8.46 -22.76 -5.33
N ASP A 178 -9.07 -23.57 -6.19
CA ASP A 178 -8.65 -24.95 -6.35
C ASP A 178 -7.32 -24.98 -7.11
N GLN A 179 -6.25 -25.46 -6.47
CA GLN A 179 -4.93 -25.56 -7.07
C GLN A 179 -4.94 -26.43 -8.33
N ALA A 180 -5.79 -27.46 -8.40
CA ALA A 180 -5.91 -28.31 -9.57
C ALA A 180 -6.62 -27.59 -10.74
N ALA A 181 -7.34 -26.51 -10.45
CA ALA A 181 -8.00 -25.65 -11.44
C ALA A 181 -7.15 -24.45 -11.87
N THR A 182 -5.94 -24.27 -11.31
CA THR A 182 -4.98 -23.26 -11.76
C THR A 182 -4.46 -23.62 -13.14
N GLU A 183 -4.69 -22.73 -14.11
CA GLU A 183 -4.32 -22.95 -15.51
C GLU A 183 -3.43 -21.82 -16.02
N THR A 184 -2.42 -22.15 -16.81
CA THR A 184 -1.60 -21.11 -17.47
C THR A 184 -2.36 -20.50 -18.63
N ALA A 185 -2.79 -19.24 -18.49
CA ALA A 185 -3.51 -18.48 -19.51
C ALA A 185 -2.76 -17.21 -19.93
N ARG A 186 -3.26 -16.54 -20.98
CA ARG A 186 -2.69 -15.30 -21.48
C ARG A 186 -3.13 -14.13 -20.63
N PHE A 187 -2.20 -13.23 -20.32
CA PHE A 187 -2.46 -11.91 -19.78
C PHE A 187 -2.03 -10.86 -20.82
N HIS A 188 -2.93 -9.93 -21.14
CA HIS A 188 -2.72 -8.84 -22.07
C HIS A 188 -2.06 -7.68 -21.34
N LEU A 189 -0.87 -7.26 -21.77
CA LEU A 189 -0.16 -6.13 -21.20
C LEU A 189 -0.72 -4.82 -21.74
N LEU A 190 -0.49 -3.71 -21.02
CA LEU A 190 -1.04 -2.39 -21.33
C LEU A 190 -0.70 -1.91 -22.77
N TYR A 191 0.49 -2.26 -23.28
CA TYR A 191 0.98 -1.84 -24.60
C TYR A 191 0.82 -2.92 -25.69
N GLY A 192 -0.16 -3.82 -25.52
CA GLY A 192 -0.61 -4.75 -26.58
C GLY A 192 0.13 -6.08 -26.67
N SER A 193 1.28 -6.25 -26.02
CA SER A 193 1.95 -7.56 -25.89
C SER A 193 1.19 -8.50 -24.93
N THR A 194 1.55 -9.79 -24.92
CA THR A 194 0.95 -10.77 -24.00
C THR A 194 2.01 -11.58 -23.27
N VAL A 195 1.75 -11.93 -22.01
CA VAL A 195 2.53 -12.88 -21.22
C VAL A 195 1.68 -14.08 -20.86
N ARG A 196 2.31 -15.17 -20.42
CA ARG A 196 1.61 -16.35 -19.87
C ARG A 196 1.79 -16.36 -18.36
N ALA A 197 0.69 -16.38 -17.61
CA ALA A 197 0.69 -16.41 -16.16
C ALA A 197 -0.22 -17.54 -15.67
N PRO A 198 0.04 -18.10 -14.46
CA PRO A 198 -0.90 -19.00 -13.82
C PRO A 198 -2.14 -18.22 -13.35
N PHE A 199 -3.32 -18.64 -13.79
CA PHE A 199 -4.60 -18.09 -13.36
C PHE A 199 -5.28 -19.06 -12.42
N MET A 200 -5.48 -18.62 -11.19
CA MET A 200 -6.28 -19.34 -10.22
C MET A 200 -7.77 -19.15 -10.55
N ARG A 201 -8.55 -20.23 -10.37
CA ARG A 201 -9.94 -20.32 -10.83
C ARG A 201 -10.90 -20.70 -9.71
N ASN A 202 -12.02 -20.01 -9.61
CA ASN A 202 -13.08 -20.30 -8.66
C ASN A 202 -14.45 -20.17 -9.34
N ARG A 203 -15.31 -21.19 -9.18
CA ARG A 203 -16.66 -21.26 -9.81
C ARG A 203 -17.81 -21.13 -8.79
N LYS A 204 -17.51 -20.68 -7.57
CA LYS A 204 -18.52 -20.35 -6.54
C LYS A 204 -19.06 -18.93 -6.76
N ASP A 205 -20.12 -18.57 -6.03
CA ASP A 205 -20.66 -17.22 -6.05
C ASP A 205 -19.74 -16.21 -5.36
N HIS A 206 -19.44 -15.12 -6.07
CA HIS A 206 -18.63 -14.00 -5.57
C HIS A 206 -19.44 -12.71 -5.56
N ALA A 207 -19.00 -11.75 -4.74
CA ALA A 207 -19.54 -10.39 -4.80
C ALA A 207 -18.84 -9.66 -5.96
N ILE A 208 -19.58 -9.47 -7.05
CA ILE A 208 -19.14 -8.79 -8.26
C ILE A 208 -20.17 -7.73 -8.60
N GLU A 209 -19.73 -6.50 -8.86
CA GLU A 209 -20.57 -5.46 -9.42
C GLU A 209 -20.04 -5.03 -10.81
N ARG A 210 -20.95 -4.57 -11.66
CA ARG A 210 -20.62 -4.03 -12.98
C ARG A 210 -20.91 -2.54 -12.97
N HIS A 211 -19.90 -1.75 -13.28
CA HIS A 211 -20.01 -0.32 -13.44
C HIS A 211 -19.83 0.06 -14.91
N LYS A 212 -20.12 1.33 -15.23
CA LYS A 212 -19.82 1.84 -16.57
C LYS A 212 -18.29 1.96 -16.73
N GLY A 213 -17.70 1.08 -17.53
CA GLY A 213 -16.28 1.11 -17.91
C GLY A 213 -15.36 0.18 -17.11
N PHE A 214 -15.86 -0.50 -16.08
CA PHE A 214 -15.11 -1.48 -15.29
C PHE A 214 -16.05 -2.39 -14.49
N LYS A 215 -15.50 -3.49 -13.98
CA LYS A 215 -16.14 -4.38 -13.02
C LYS A 215 -15.21 -4.61 -11.84
N ASP A 216 -15.79 -4.86 -10.68
CA ASP A 216 -15.06 -5.14 -9.45
C ASP A 216 -15.38 -6.54 -8.93
N SER A 217 -14.43 -7.12 -8.20
CA SER A 217 -14.62 -8.38 -7.48
C SER A 217 -14.14 -8.20 -6.04
N TYR A 218 -15.00 -8.55 -5.09
CA TYR A 218 -14.72 -8.50 -3.66
C TYR A 218 -14.44 -9.89 -3.12
N LEU A 219 -13.22 -10.10 -2.64
CA LEU A 219 -12.72 -11.38 -2.18
C LEU A 219 -12.41 -11.28 -0.68
N HIS A 220 -13.26 -11.88 0.15
CA HIS A 220 -13.06 -11.92 1.59
C HIS A 220 -11.97 -12.91 2.00
N ASP A 221 -11.26 -12.60 3.08
CA ASP A 221 -10.36 -13.51 3.75
C ASP A 221 -11.10 -14.50 4.69
N GLY A 222 -10.43 -15.61 5.00
CA GLY A 222 -11.06 -16.72 5.73
C GLY A 222 -11.26 -16.52 7.23
N SER A 223 -10.88 -15.38 7.80
CA SER A 223 -11.05 -15.12 9.22
C SER A 223 -12.51 -14.76 9.51
N GLY A 224 -13.35 -15.77 9.74
CA GLY A 224 -14.79 -15.60 9.98
C GLY A 224 -15.62 -16.83 9.61
N GLN A 225 -15.07 -17.74 8.80
CA GLN A 225 -15.75 -18.99 8.48
C GLN A 225 -15.79 -19.94 9.68
N GLY A 226 -17.00 -20.22 10.17
CA GLY A 226 -17.31 -21.23 11.17
C GLY A 226 -17.53 -20.71 12.60
N SER A 227 -17.21 -19.45 12.90
CA SER A 227 -17.40 -18.83 14.23
C SER A 227 -18.52 -17.77 14.28
N GLY A 228 -19.11 -17.40 13.13
CA GLY A 228 -20.04 -16.27 13.06
C GLY A 228 -19.35 -14.90 13.12
N GLU A 229 -18.02 -14.87 13.05
CA GLU A 229 -17.23 -13.64 13.02
C GLU A 229 -17.18 -13.05 11.60
N GLN A 230 -17.09 -11.73 11.50
CA GLN A 230 -16.94 -10.99 10.23
C GLN A 230 -15.55 -11.26 9.61
N PRO A 231 -15.43 -11.30 8.27
CA PRO A 231 -14.13 -11.31 7.59
C PRO A 231 -13.27 -10.14 8.09
N ARG A 232 -11.97 -10.37 8.31
CA ARG A 232 -11.09 -9.33 8.86
C ARG A 232 -10.43 -8.55 7.74
N PHE A 233 -10.17 -9.20 6.61
CA PHE A 233 -9.59 -8.57 5.43
C PHE A 233 -10.36 -8.91 4.17
N SER A 234 -10.33 -8.00 3.19
CA SER A 234 -10.85 -8.26 1.85
C SER A 234 -9.96 -7.66 0.79
N MET A 235 -9.87 -8.32 -0.37
CA MET A 235 -9.27 -7.77 -1.58
C MET A 235 -10.36 -7.33 -2.56
N CYS A 236 -10.29 -6.08 -3.01
CA CYS A 236 -11.13 -5.54 -4.06
C CYS A 236 -10.30 -5.46 -5.33
N VAL A 237 -10.71 -6.13 -6.40
CA VAL A 237 -10.02 -6.06 -7.70
C VAL A 237 -10.89 -5.27 -8.66
N PHE A 238 -10.37 -4.16 -9.19
CA PHE A 238 -11.05 -3.31 -10.16
C PHE A 238 -10.44 -3.52 -11.55
N LEU A 239 -11.24 -4.12 -12.44
CA LEU A 239 -10.83 -4.50 -13.78
C LEU A 239 -11.60 -3.65 -14.81
N PRO A 240 -10.91 -2.78 -15.57
CA PRO A 240 -11.50 -2.06 -16.69
C PRO A 240 -12.22 -2.98 -17.69
N ASP A 241 -13.13 -2.43 -18.48
CA ASP A 241 -13.72 -3.18 -19.60
C ASP A 241 -12.77 -3.21 -20.81
N ALA A 242 -12.05 -2.10 -21.05
CA ALA A 242 -11.03 -1.98 -22.07
C ALA A 242 -9.66 -2.44 -21.56
N ARG A 243 -8.91 -3.18 -22.38
CA ARG A 243 -7.59 -3.73 -22.00
C ARG A 243 -6.56 -2.65 -21.64
N ASP A 244 -6.71 -1.47 -22.21
CA ASP A 244 -5.88 -0.29 -21.99
C ASP A 244 -6.57 0.76 -21.11
N GLY A 245 -7.69 0.42 -20.45
CA GLY A 245 -8.50 1.36 -19.66
C GLY A 245 -8.02 1.62 -18.23
N LEU A 246 -6.96 0.93 -17.77
CA LEU A 246 -6.42 1.13 -16.42
C LEU A 246 -5.96 2.58 -16.13
N PRO A 247 -5.30 3.30 -17.07
CA PRO A 247 -4.92 4.69 -16.86
C PRO A 247 -6.11 5.60 -16.47
N GLU A 248 -7.19 5.53 -17.24
CA GLU A 248 -8.41 6.31 -16.98
C GLU A 248 -9.05 5.93 -15.65
N LEU A 249 -9.03 4.64 -15.31
CA LEU A 249 -9.55 4.14 -14.03
C LEU A 249 -8.72 4.67 -12.86
N VAL A 250 -7.39 4.69 -12.96
CA VAL A 250 -6.49 5.22 -11.92
C VAL A 250 -6.66 6.74 -11.77
N ASP A 251 -6.78 7.49 -12.86
CA ASP A 251 -7.06 8.93 -12.80
C ASP A 251 -8.42 9.21 -12.12
N LYS A 252 -9.43 8.37 -12.39
CA LYS A 252 -10.74 8.44 -11.73
C LYS A 252 -10.64 8.10 -10.24
N MET A 253 -9.87 7.08 -9.86
CA MET A 253 -9.61 6.74 -8.45
C MET A 253 -8.92 7.89 -7.72
N ALA A 254 -7.88 8.48 -8.32
CA ALA A 254 -7.13 9.59 -7.74
C ALA A 254 -7.98 10.86 -7.57
N SER A 255 -8.97 11.06 -8.44
CA SER A 255 -9.86 12.22 -8.41
C SER A 255 -11.05 12.07 -7.44
N CYS A 256 -11.29 10.85 -6.92
CA CYS A 256 -12.46 10.52 -6.10
C CYS A 256 -12.02 9.90 -4.76
N PRO A 257 -11.95 10.67 -3.65
CA PRO A 257 -11.47 10.17 -2.36
C PRO A 257 -12.24 8.94 -1.82
N ASN A 258 -13.55 8.87 -2.06
CA ASN A 258 -14.40 7.77 -1.62
C ASN A 258 -14.57 6.66 -2.67
N PHE A 259 -13.75 6.65 -3.74
CA PHE A 259 -13.93 5.75 -4.88
C PHE A 259 -14.17 4.29 -4.46
N LEU A 260 -13.33 3.76 -3.56
CA LEU A 260 -13.46 2.38 -3.08
C LEU A 260 -14.84 2.12 -2.50
N TRP A 261 -15.22 2.92 -1.49
CA TRP A 261 -16.45 2.75 -0.72
C TRP A 261 -17.72 2.97 -1.55
N ASP A 262 -17.66 3.89 -2.51
CA ASP A 262 -18.78 4.19 -3.41
C ASP A 262 -19.05 3.07 -4.43
N HIS A 263 -18.06 2.21 -4.68
CA HIS A 263 -18.11 1.13 -5.67
C HIS A 263 -17.94 -0.26 -5.04
N LEU A 264 -18.12 -0.40 -3.72
CA LEU A 264 -18.14 -1.73 -3.11
C LEU A 264 -19.45 -2.46 -3.45
N PRO A 265 -19.37 -3.75 -3.82
CA PRO A 265 -20.54 -4.50 -4.21
C PRO A 265 -21.49 -4.68 -3.04
N LYS A 266 -22.75 -4.26 -3.21
CA LYS A 266 -23.76 -4.30 -2.14
C LYS A 266 -24.40 -5.68 -1.93
N SER A 267 -24.19 -6.61 -2.86
CA SER A 267 -24.77 -7.96 -2.83
C SER A 267 -23.93 -8.97 -3.61
N ARG A 268 -23.97 -10.24 -3.21
CA ARG A 268 -23.40 -11.34 -4.01
C ARG A 268 -24.27 -11.63 -5.22
N ILE A 269 -23.65 -11.79 -6.39
CA ILE A 269 -24.34 -12.12 -7.64
C ILE A 269 -23.88 -13.50 -8.09
N GLU A 270 -24.80 -14.29 -8.65
CA GLU A 270 -24.49 -15.59 -9.23
C GLU A 270 -23.34 -15.45 -10.25
N THR A 271 -22.23 -16.10 -9.93
CA THR A 271 -20.97 -15.93 -10.66
C THR A 271 -20.63 -17.23 -11.34
N LYS A 272 -20.49 -17.20 -12.67
CA LYS A 272 -20.11 -18.42 -13.41
C LYS A 272 -18.66 -18.78 -13.13
N GLU A 273 -17.78 -17.77 -13.08
CA GLU A 273 -16.36 -17.98 -12.89
C GLU A 273 -15.61 -16.69 -12.50
N VAL A 274 -14.70 -16.80 -11.52
CA VAL A 274 -13.63 -15.85 -11.23
C VAL A 274 -12.29 -16.45 -11.64
N ARG A 275 -11.54 -15.71 -12.45
CA ARG A 275 -10.14 -15.98 -12.79
C ARG A 275 -9.28 -14.77 -12.45
N LEU A 276 -8.31 -15.00 -11.57
CA LEU A 276 -7.33 -13.99 -11.16
C LEU A 276 -5.93 -14.58 -11.41
N PRO A 277 -4.97 -13.83 -11.98
CA PRO A 277 -3.61 -14.32 -12.05
C PRO A 277 -3.00 -14.40 -10.65
N MET A 278 -2.17 -15.40 -10.41
CA MET A 278 -1.27 -15.35 -9.26
C MET A 278 -0.22 -14.28 -9.52
N PHE A 279 0.15 -13.55 -8.48
CA PHE A 279 1.20 -12.55 -8.59
C PHE A 279 1.87 -12.32 -7.25
N LYS A 280 3.13 -11.90 -7.32
CA LYS A 280 3.88 -11.42 -6.17
C LYS A 280 4.48 -10.08 -6.56
N LEU A 281 4.08 -9.01 -5.89
CA LEU A 281 4.63 -7.69 -6.14
C LEU A 281 5.56 -7.29 -4.99
N SER A 282 6.76 -6.85 -5.33
CA SER A 282 7.73 -6.27 -4.41
C SER A 282 8.03 -4.84 -4.84
N PHE A 283 7.46 -3.87 -4.12
CA PHE A 283 7.73 -2.46 -4.33
C PHE A 283 8.69 -1.95 -3.26
N SER A 284 9.74 -1.25 -3.71
CA SER A 284 10.67 -0.58 -2.82
C SER A 284 11.10 0.72 -3.46
N SER A 285 10.89 1.83 -2.76
CA SER A 285 11.31 3.14 -3.24
C SER A 285 11.59 4.11 -2.10
N ARG A 286 12.42 5.12 -2.42
CA ARG A 286 12.58 6.33 -1.63
C ARG A 286 11.47 7.29 -2.06
N ILE A 287 10.55 7.59 -1.14
CA ILE A 287 9.33 8.34 -1.46
C ILE A 287 9.44 9.86 -1.21
N ASN A 288 10.63 10.39 -0.87
CA ASN A 288 10.84 11.82 -0.63
C ASN A 288 10.21 12.71 -1.72
N GLY A 289 10.50 12.46 -3.00
CA GLY A 289 9.97 13.28 -4.09
C GLY A 289 8.44 13.26 -4.20
N VAL A 290 7.81 12.16 -3.80
CA VAL A 290 6.33 12.07 -3.74
C VAL A 290 5.82 12.91 -2.56
N LEU A 291 6.44 12.80 -1.39
CA LEU A 291 6.07 13.56 -0.20
C LEU A 291 6.27 15.07 -0.40
N GLU A 292 7.37 15.48 -1.04
CA GLU A 292 7.66 16.87 -1.44
C GLU A 292 6.58 17.40 -2.40
N ALA A 293 6.20 16.61 -3.41
CA ALA A 293 5.14 16.97 -4.35
C ALA A 293 3.76 17.05 -3.69
N MET A 294 3.57 16.33 -2.57
CA MET A 294 2.35 16.40 -1.75
C MET A 294 2.41 17.50 -0.68
N GLY A 295 3.48 18.30 -0.62
CA GLY A 295 3.58 19.49 0.24
C GLY A 295 4.38 19.32 1.53
N MET A 296 5.03 18.18 1.75
CA MET A 296 5.98 18.00 2.85
C MET A 296 7.38 18.42 2.38
N GLN A 297 7.73 19.70 2.55
CA GLN A 297 9.00 20.28 2.08
C GLN A 297 9.91 20.63 3.25
N ALA A 298 9.39 21.30 4.27
CA ALA A 298 10.17 21.80 5.41
C ALA A 298 10.89 20.66 6.15
N ALA A 299 10.28 19.47 6.26
CA ALA A 299 10.89 18.31 6.92
C ALA A 299 12.15 17.77 6.21
N PHE A 300 12.33 18.07 4.92
CA PHE A 300 13.48 17.67 4.11
C PHE A 300 14.51 18.79 3.94
N ASP A 301 14.18 20.01 4.34
CA ASP A 301 15.04 21.18 4.22
C ASP A 301 15.83 21.44 5.52
N PRO A 302 17.18 21.50 5.49
CA PRO A 302 17.99 21.82 6.67
C PRO A 302 17.79 23.19 7.31
N GLY A 303 17.31 24.17 6.54
CA GLY A 303 17.02 25.53 7.01
C GLY A 303 15.63 25.68 7.61
N GLU A 304 14.67 24.85 7.22
CA GLU A 304 13.27 24.97 7.65
C GLU A 304 12.82 23.86 8.61
N SER A 305 13.49 22.70 8.59
CA SER A 305 13.09 21.53 9.40
C SER A 305 13.14 21.83 10.90
N ASN A 306 11.99 21.65 11.55
CA ASN A 306 11.83 21.85 12.97
C ASN A 306 11.37 20.57 13.66
N LEU A 307 12.32 19.63 13.81
CA LEU A 307 12.14 18.33 14.50
C LEU A 307 12.74 18.34 15.91
N LYS A 308 12.72 19.50 16.57
CA LYS A 308 13.42 19.74 17.83
C LYS A 308 12.94 18.87 18.99
N ASP A 309 11.76 18.26 18.91
CA ASP A 309 11.24 17.42 19.99
C ASP A 309 11.71 15.96 19.89
N MET A 310 12.36 15.55 18.80
CA MET A 310 12.83 14.17 18.63
C MET A 310 14.10 13.85 19.44
N LEU A 311 15.12 14.69 19.32
CA LEU A 311 16.47 14.43 19.85
C LEU A 311 16.84 15.40 20.97
N GLU A 312 17.67 14.96 21.91
CA GLU A 312 18.29 15.82 22.91
C GLU A 312 19.32 16.76 22.25
N GLY A 313 19.39 17.99 22.76
CA GLY A 313 20.22 19.06 22.19
C GLY A 313 19.48 19.93 21.16
N ASN A 314 20.19 20.92 20.62
CA ASN A 314 19.67 21.89 19.64
C ASN A 314 20.29 21.68 18.25
N GLN A 315 20.70 20.45 17.93
CA GLN A 315 21.26 20.17 16.61
C GLN A 315 20.16 20.21 15.56
N PRO A 316 20.39 20.84 14.39
CA PRO A 316 19.43 20.82 13.30
C PRO A 316 19.22 19.37 12.85
N LEU A 317 17.96 18.97 12.73
CA LEU A 317 17.55 17.63 12.38
C LEU A 317 16.64 17.68 11.17
N VAL A 318 16.87 16.79 10.20
CA VAL A 318 16.16 16.73 8.93
C VAL A 318 15.82 15.28 8.63
N VAL A 319 14.67 15.04 8.02
CA VAL A 319 14.36 13.73 7.48
C VAL A 319 15.23 13.52 6.24
N GLU A 320 16.24 12.66 6.29
CA GLU A 320 17.10 12.47 5.13
C GLU A 320 16.39 11.61 4.06
N HIS A 321 15.87 10.47 4.50
CA HIS A 321 15.27 9.48 3.63
C HIS A 321 14.01 8.86 4.26
N VAL A 322 12.96 8.74 3.45
CA VAL A 322 11.78 7.93 3.76
C VAL A 322 11.76 6.76 2.79
N PHE A 323 12.07 5.57 3.32
CA PHE A 323 12.01 4.33 2.55
C PHE A 323 10.70 3.60 2.82
N HIS A 324 9.98 3.30 1.75
CA HIS A 324 8.79 2.45 1.80
C HIS A 324 9.04 1.16 1.05
N LYS A 325 8.83 0.03 1.73
CA LYS A 325 8.82 -1.30 1.10
C LYS A 325 7.51 -2.02 1.37
N ALA A 326 6.85 -2.42 0.30
CA ALA A 326 5.59 -3.14 0.34
C ALA A 326 5.71 -4.42 -0.49
N VAL A 327 5.37 -5.56 0.11
CA VAL A 327 5.35 -6.85 -0.57
C VAL A 327 3.97 -7.47 -0.40
N ILE A 328 3.34 -7.82 -1.51
CA ILE A 328 2.06 -8.54 -1.55
C ILE A 328 2.21 -9.81 -2.38
N GLU A 329 1.72 -10.91 -1.83
CA GLU A 329 1.69 -12.21 -2.51
C GLU A 329 0.25 -12.71 -2.59
N VAL A 330 -0.21 -12.97 -3.82
CA VAL A 330 -1.51 -13.52 -4.14
C VAL A 330 -1.32 -14.88 -4.82
N ASN A 331 -1.78 -15.92 -4.15
CA ASN A 331 -1.77 -17.31 -4.61
C ASN A 331 -3.11 -17.99 -4.27
N GLU A 332 -3.20 -19.30 -4.47
CA GLU A 332 -4.42 -20.08 -4.25
C GLU A 332 -4.81 -20.23 -2.77
N ASP A 333 -3.87 -19.98 -1.84
CA ASP A 333 -4.01 -20.37 -0.44
C ASP A 333 -5.22 -19.70 0.25
N GLY A 334 -6.12 -20.54 0.72
CA GLY A 334 -7.11 -20.31 1.77
C GLY A 334 -7.08 -21.51 2.74
N THR A 335 -7.78 -21.46 3.86
CA THR A 335 -7.81 -22.63 4.78
C THR A 335 -8.51 -23.79 4.05
N GLU A 336 -7.90 -24.98 4.03
CA GLU A 336 -8.59 -26.21 3.66
C GLU A 336 -9.74 -26.44 4.65
N ALA A 337 -10.96 -26.15 4.23
CA ALA A 337 -12.16 -26.55 4.93
C ALA A 337 -13.08 -27.25 3.93
N ALA A 338 -13.05 -28.58 4.03
CA ALA A 338 -14.09 -29.54 3.72
C ALA A 338 -15.04 -29.24 2.55
N ALA A 339 -14.98 -30.12 1.56
CA ALA A 339 -16.12 -30.48 0.74
C ALA A 339 -17.39 -30.62 1.59
N SER A 340 -18.47 -29.97 1.18
CA SER A 340 -19.82 -30.38 1.56
C SER A 340 -20.78 -29.97 0.45
N SER A 341 -21.37 -31.01 -0.15
CA SER A 341 -22.44 -30.97 -1.12
C SER A 341 -23.58 -30.06 -0.67
N ALA A 342 -24.05 -29.17 -1.55
CA ALA A 342 -25.32 -28.48 -1.36
C ALA A 342 -26.13 -28.60 -2.65
N CYS A 343 -27.32 -29.20 -2.49
CA CYS A 343 -28.23 -29.66 -3.51
C CYS A 343 -28.65 -28.59 -4.51
N THR A 344 -28.65 -28.96 -5.79
CA THR A 344 -29.38 -28.28 -6.87
C THR A 344 -30.88 -28.37 -6.58
N LEU A 345 -31.42 -27.41 -5.82
CA LEU A 345 -32.85 -27.13 -5.78
C LEU A 345 -33.14 -26.03 -6.80
N GLN A 346 -33.58 -26.47 -7.96
CA GLN A 346 -34.05 -25.65 -9.07
C GLN A 346 -35.33 -24.93 -8.63
N LEU A 347 -35.22 -23.73 -8.07
CA LEU A 347 -36.36 -22.82 -7.90
C LEU A 347 -36.56 -22.05 -9.21
N LEU A 348 -37.60 -22.47 -9.91
CA LEU A 348 -38.18 -21.78 -11.05
C LEU A 348 -38.61 -20.35 -10.65
N CYS A 349 -38.33 -19.41 -11.55
CA CYS A 349 -38.91 -18.06 -11.60
C CYS A 349 -38.46 -17.05 -10.53
N LEU A 350 -37.23 -16.55 -10.67
CA LEU A 350 -36.88 -15.16 -10.35
C LEU A 350 -36.08 -14.61 -11.53
N CYS A 351 -36.19 -13.31 -11.82
CA CYS A 351 -35.43 -12.65 -12.90
C CYS A 351 -33.93 -12.72 -12.59
N THR A 352 -33.27 -13.82 -12.96
CA THR A 352 -31.84 -14.00 -12.75
C THR A 352 -31.09 -13.17 -13.80
N ARG A 353 -30.34 -12.17 -13.34
CA ARG A 353 -29.37 -11.49 -14.19
C ARG A 353 -28.41 -12.55 -14.73
N PRO A 354 -28.00 -12.50 -16.01
CA PRO A 354 -27.09 -13.49 -16.56
C PRO A 354 -25.80 -13.53 -15.73
N PRO A 355 -25.27 -14.72 -15.43
CA PRO A 355 -24.14 -14.86 -14.54
C PRO A 355 -22.93 -14.12 -15.10
N VAL A 356 -22.19 -13.43 -14.23
CA VAL A 356 -21.05 -12.60 -14.60
C VAL A 356 -19.78 -13.45 -14.56
N ASN A 357 -18.93 -13.32 -15.59
CA ASN A 357 -17.55 -13.81 -15.55
C ASN A 357 -16.64 -12.65 -15.12
N PHE A 358 -15.78 -12.88 -14.14
CA PHE A 358 -14.70 -11.97 -13.80
C PHE A 358 -13.37 -12.62 -14.18
N VAL A 359 -12.72 -12.10 -15.22
CA VAL A 359 -11.47 -12.64 -15.74
C VAL A 359 -10.47 -11.50 -15.82
N ALA A 360 -9.54 -11.43 -14.87
CA ALA A 360 -8.51 -10.40 -14.81
C ALA A 360 -7.34 -10.70 -15.77
N ASP A 361 -7.63 -10.75 -17.07
CA ASP A 361 -6.67 -11.08 -18.13
C ASP A 361 -5.94 -9.87 -18.71
N HIS A 362 -6.05 -8.70 -18.09
CA HIS A 362 -5.41 -7.45 -18.51
C HIS A 362 -5.25 -6.52 -17.29
N PRO A 363 -4.56 -5.35 -17.40
CA PRO A 363 -4.17 -4.56 -16.26
C PRO A 363 -5.34 -4.14 -15.37
N PHE A 364 -5.16 -4.29 -14.06
CA PHE A 364 -6.20 -4.04 -13.06
C PHE A 364 -5.61 -3.34 -11.83
N ALA A 365 -6.48 -2.62 -11.10
CA ALA A 365 -6.15 -2.04 -9.81
C ALA A 365 -6.69 -2.92 -8.68
N PHE A 366 -6.10 -2.81 -7.49
CA PHE A 366 -6.59 -3.53 -6.32
C PHE A 366 -6.46 -2.73 -5.03
N PHE A 367 -7.30 -3.07 -4.07
CA PHE A 367 -7.23 -2.62 -2.67
C PHE A 367 -7.26 -3.84 -1.77
N VAL A 368 -6.52 -3.79 -0.66
CA VAL A 368 -6.64 -4.72 0.47
C VAL A 368 -7.10 -3.91 1.66
N VAL A 369 -8.23 -4.31 2.22
CA VAL A 369 -8.93 -3.57 3.28
C VAL A 369 -8.98 -4.42 4.53
N GLU A 370 -8.82 -3.80 5.70
CA GLU A 370 -9.18 -4.37 6.99
C GLU A 370 -10.60 -3.91 7.32
N GLU A 371 -11.52 -4.86 7.44
CA GLU A 371 -12.97 -4.59 7.45
C GLU A 371 -13.44 -3.95 8.75
N VAL A 372 -12.83 -4.33 9.89
CA VAL A 372 -13.26 -3.89 11.21
C VAL A 372 -13.06 -2.38 11.40
N SER A 373 -11.93 -1.87 10.90
CA SER A 373 -11.55 -0.46 10.98
C SER A 373 -11.74 0.29 9.67
N SER A 374 -12.12 -0.40 8.58
CA SER A 374 -12.20 0.16 7.23
C SER A 374 -10.88 0.80 6.78
N THR A 375 -9.75 0.23 7.19
CA THR A 375 -8.41 0.74 6.82
C THR A 375 -7.94 0.10 5.52
N ILE A 376 -7.43 0.90 4.58
CA ILE A 376 -6.77 0.39 3.38
C ILE A 376 -5.32 0.00 3.73
N ILE A 377 -5.07 -1.30 3.78
CA ILE A 377 -3.78 -1.90 4.11
C ILE A 377 -2.85 -1.88 2.91
N PHE A 378 -3.34 -2.22 1.72
CA PHE A 378 -2.60 -2.11 0.46
C PHE A 378 -3.46 -1.49 -0.62
N MET A 379 -2.83 -0.79 -1.55
CA MET A 379 -3.42 -0.43 -2.83
C MET A 379 -2.34 -0.45 -3.92
N GLY A 380 -2.77 -0.66 -5.16
CA GLY A 380 -1.85 -0.75 -6.27
C GLY A 380 -2.49 -1.20 -7.56
N HIS A 381 -1.65 -1.53 -8.53
CA HIS A 381 -2.06 -2.06 -9.82
C HIS A 381 -1.09 -3.12 -10.34
N VAL A 382 -1.63 -4.03 -11.14
CA VAL A 382 -0.90 -5.07 -11.85
C VAL A 382 -0.94 -4.75 -13.34
N LEU A 383 0.23 -4.47 -13.92
CA LEU A 383 0.45 -4.34 -15.36
C LEU A 383 0.99 -5.63 -15.98
N ASP A 384 1.77 -6.41 -15.21
CA ASP A 384 2.35 -7.70 -15.60
C ASP A 384 2.44 -8.63 -14.38
N PRO A 385 1.60 -9.67 -14.26
CA PRO A 385 1.60 -10.58 -13.11
C PRO A 385 2.84 -11.48 -13.03
N THR A 386 3.65 -11.58 -14.09
CA THR A 386 4.86 -12.42 -14.13
C THR A 386 6.12 -11.69 -13.63
N ASN A 387 6.03 -10.38 -13.47
CA ASN A 387 7.17 -9.53 -13.09
C ASN A 387 7.11 -9.17 -11.59
N SER A 388 7.94 -9.85 -10.80
CA SER A 388 7.87 -9.80 -9.33
C SER A 388 8.73 -8.72 -8.66
N GLU A 389 9.75 -8.20 -9.34
CA GLU A 389 10.77 -7.36 -8.72
C GLU A 389 11.25 -6.23 -9.65
N ARG A 390 10.99 -4.96 -9.29
CA ARG A 390 11.79 -3.82 -9.77
C ARG A 390 11.89 -2.72 -8.72
N MET A 391 13.12 -2.26 -8.45
CA MET A 391 13.37 -1.01 -7.71
C MET A 391 12.98 0.17 -8.58
N CYS A 392 12.01 0.98 -8.13
CA CYS A 392 11.72 2.26 -8.75
C CYS A 392 12.71 3.30 -8.21
N HIS A 393 13.73 3.64 -9.00
CA HIS A 393 14.51 4.85 -8.77
C HIS A 393 13.68 6.05 -9.22
N CYS A 394 13.01 6.71 -8.29
CA CYS A 394 12.47 8.05 -8.53
C CYS A 394 13.67 9.00 -8.67
N VAL A 395 14.18 9.19 -9.89
CA VAL A 395 15.19 10.21 -10.17
C VAL A 395 14.44 11.54 -10.33
N GLY A 396 14.33 12.28 -9.23
CA GLY A 396 14.07 13.71 -9.29
C GLY A 396 15.32 14.40 -9.82
N GLY A 397 15.33 14.74 -11.10
CA GLY A 397 16.45 15.42 -11.74
C GLY A 397 16.01 16.05 -13.05
N SER A 398 15.92 17.39 -13.06
CA SER A 398 15.71 18.24 -14.22
C SER A 398 16.49 17.73 -15.44
N SER A 399 15.76 17.27 -16.45
CA SER A 399 16.33 16.93 -17.75
C SER A 399 16.56 18.23 -18.53
N THR A 400 17.72 18.84 -18.37
CA THR A 400 18.22 19.77 -19.39
C THR A 400 18.70 18.91 -20.56
N VAL A 401 17.88 18.86 -21.60
CA VAL A 401 18.28 18.36 -22.92
C VAL A 401 19.32 19.34 -23.45
N THR A 402 20.56 18.89 -23.59
CA THR A 402 21.52 19.49 -24.51
C THR A 402 21.67 18.54 -25.70
N SER A 403 21.69 19.18 -26.87
CA SER A 403 21.48 18.64 -28.21
C SER A 403 22.37 17.48 -28.64
#